data_AF-A0A8H8WVI9-F1
#
_entry.id   AF-A0A8H8WVI9-F1
#
_cell.length_a   1.000
_cell.length_b   1.000
_cell.length_c   1.000
_cell.angle_alpha   90.00
_cell.angle_beta   90.00
_cell.angle_gamma   90.00
#
_symmetry.space_group_name_H-M   'P 1'
#
loop_
_entity.id
_entity.type
_entity.pdbx_description
1 polymer ?
#
loop_
_entity_poly.entity_id
_entity_poly.type
_entity_poly.pdbx_seq_one_letter_code
_entity_poly.pdbx_strand_id
1 'polypeptide(L)'
;MTAAIQEIVGQVAQTSRMAGQAVEDARRTDATVGALSVAAERIERVVSVIADIAAQTNLLALNATIEAARAGAAGRGFAVVATEVKALAGQTTRATDEITGEVAAIQAATRAAVADIQRIGLVIGEMSASAASVAAAMEEQGAATQEIARSVGEAAHGTGHVTETLGDLRREAGETGAAAGRVLDAALSLSHHSEGLTREVGGFLAAVKAA
;
A
#
# COMPACT_ATOMS: atom_id res chain seq x y z
N MET A 1 9.62 -5.52 -17.81
CA MET A 1 8.38 -4.86 -17.33
C MET A 1 7.34 -5.86 -16.84
N THR A 2 6.91 -6.83 -17.65
CA THR A 2 5.88 -7.81 -17.24
C THR A 2 6.20 -8.56 -15.94
N ALA A 3 7.46 -8.98 -15.75
CA ALA A 3 7.91 -9.62 -14.51
C ALA A 3 7.81 -8.68 -13.29
N ALA A 4 8.13 -7.38 -13.45
CA ALA A 4 8.03 -6.40 -12.37
C ALA A 4 6.56 -6.13 -11.98
N ILE A 5 5.65 -6.11 -12.96
CA ILE A 5 4.20 -5.98 -12.70
C ILE A 5 3.70 -7.20 -11.91
N GLN A 6 4.09 -8.42 -12.31
CA GLN A 6 3.72 -9.63 -11.58
C GLN A 6 4.29 -9.67 -10.16
N GLU A 7 5.51 -9.20 -9.96
CA GLU A 7 6.14 -9.08 -8.64
C GLU A 7 5.37 -8.10 -7.75
N ILE A 8 5.01 -6.91 -8.26
CA ILE A 8 4.24 -5.91 -7.52
C ILE A 8 2.85 -6.45 -7.16
N VAL A 9 2.14 -7.12 -8.08
CA VAL A 9 0.85 -7.76 -7.79
C VAL A 9 1.00 -8.80 -6.66
N GLY A 10 2.07 -9.59 -6.69
CA GLY A 10 2.40 -10.53 -5.62
C GLY A 10 2.63 -9.85 -4.27
N GLN A 11 3.40 -8.77 -4.25
CA GLN A 11 3.64 -7.98 -3.04
C GLN A 11 2.36 -7.34 -2.49
N VAL A 12 1.52 -6.77 -3.36
CA VAL A 12 0.23 -6.18 -2.98
C VAL A 12 -0.68 -7.24 -2.32
N ALA A 13 -0.76 -8.43 -2.90
CA ALA A 13 -1.51 -9.53 -2.31
C ALA A 13 -0.96 -9.95 -0.94
N GLN A 14 0.36 -9.94 -0.76
CA GLN A 14 0.99 -10.19 0.54
C GLN A 14 0.66 -9.09 1.55
N THR A 15 0.75 -7.82 1.17
CA THR A 15 0.38 -6.68 2.03
C THR A 15 -1.07 -6.76 2.47
N SER A 16 -1.99 -7.12 1.57
CA SER A 16 -3.41 -7.30 1.92
C SER A 16 -3.61 -8.42 2.94
N ARG A 17 -2.92 -9.55 2.81
CA ARG A 17 -2.96 -10.63 3.82
C ARG A 17 -2.41 -10.18 5.18
N MET A 18 -1.28 -9.46 5.18
CA MET A 18 -0.67 -8.92 6.40
C MET A 18 -1.60 -7.90 7.08
N ALA A 19 -2.25 -7.03 6.30
CA ALA A 19 -3.26 -6.12 6.81
C ALA A 19 -4.42 -6.87 7.48
N GLY A 20 -4.95 -7.92 6.83
CA GLY A 20 -5.99 -8.77 7.39
C GLY A 20 -5.59 -9.43 8.72
N GLN A 21 -4.35 -9.94 8.82
CA GLN A 21 -3.81 -10.49 10.07
C GLN A 21 -3.69 -9.40 11.15
N ALA A 22 -3.19 -8.23 10.80
CA ALA A 22 -3.04 -7.13 11.74
C ALA A 22 -4.38 -6.61 12.29
N VAL A 23 -5.46 -6.62 11.50
CA VAL A 23 -6.82 -6.31 11.98
C VAL A 23 -7.27 -7.34 13.04
N GLU A 24 -7.00 -8.61 12.81
CA GLU A 24 -7.38 -9.67 13.76
C GLU A 24 -6.56 -9.57 15.05
N ASP A 25 -5.26 -9.30 14.95
CA ASP A 25 -4.41 -9.06 16.12
C ASP A 25 -4.85 -7.82 16.91
N ALA A 26 -5.26 -6.74 16.22
CA ALA A 26 -5.82 -5.55 16.85
C ALA A 26 -7.11 -5.89 17.61
N ARG A 27 -8.03 -6.67 17.03
CA ARG A 27 -9.27 -7.12 17.70
C ARG A 27 -8.98 -7.99 18.93
N ARG A 28 -8.04 -8.91 18.84
CA ARG A 28 -7.61 -9.73 19.98
C ARG A 28 -7.02 -8.89 21.10
N THR A 29 -6.24 -7.88 20.75
CA THR A 29 -5.66 -6.94 21.72
C THR A 29 -6.75 -6.11 22.37
N ASP A 30 -7.71 -5.59 21.61
CA ASP A 30 -8.88 -4.86 22.11
C ASP A 30 -9.68 -5.68 23.14
N ALA A 31 -9.96 -6.96 22.83
CA ALA A 31 -10.64 -7.86 23.76
C ALA A 31 -9.84 -8.10 25.06
N THR A 32 -8.51 -8.24 24.96
CA THR A 32 -7.63 -8.44 26.11
C THR A 32 -7.60 -7.21 27.01
N VAL A 33 -7.48 -6.02 26.42
CA VAL A 33 -7.48 -4.73 27.12
C VAL A 33 -8.87 -4.46 27.73
N GLY A 34 -9.95 -4.82 27.04
CA GLY A 34 -11.31 -4.78 27.59
C GLY A 34 -11.46 -5.64 28.85
N ALA A 35 -10.90 -6.86 28.85
CA ALA A 35 -10.89 -7.70 30.04
C ALA A 35 -10.11 -7.08 31.22
N LEU A 36 -9.04 -6.34 30.95
CA LEU A 36 -8.30 -5.57 31.97
C LEU A 36 -9.16 -4.46 32.57
N SER A 37 -9.95 -3.75 31.75
CA SER A 37 -10.90 -2.73 32.24
C SER A 37 -11.91 -3.33 33.21
N VAL A 38 -12.51 -4.47 32.85
CA VAL A 38 -13.47 -5.18 33.72
C VAL A 38 -12.81 -5.66 35.02
N ALA A 39 -11.56 -6.13 34.95
CA ALA A 39 -10.80 -6.52 36.13
C ALA A 39 -10.53 -5.33 37.06
N ALA A 40 -10.17 -4.16 36.51
CA ALA A 40 -9.96 -2.94 37.28
C ALA A 40 -11.25 -2.48 37.99
N GLU A 41 -12.40 -2.52 37.33
CA GLU A 41 -13.70 -2.22 37.96
C GLU A 41 -14.05 -3.20 39.09
N ARG A 42 -13.67 -4.48 38.97
CA ARG A 42 -13.85 -5.46 40.06
C ARG A 42 -12.97 -5.12 41.26
N ILE A 43 -11.74 -4.70 41.02
CA ILE A 43 -10.83 -4.26 42.09
C ILE A 43 -11.42 -3.03 42.78
N GLU A 44 -11.90 -2.04 42.02
CA GLU A 44 -12.53 -0.84 42.56
C GLU A 44 -13.69 -1.16 43.51
N ARG A 45 -14.58 -2.10 43.13
CA ARG A 45 -15.66 -2.57 44.01
C ARG A 45 -15.16 -3.20 45.30
N VAL A 46 -14.10 -4.02 45.22
CA VAL A 46 -13.52 -4.66 46.42
C VAL A 46 -12.87 -3.61 47.32
N VAL A 47 -12.14 -2.66 46.75
CA VAL A 47 -11.48 -1.57 47.49
C VAL A 47 -12.52 -0.69 48.20
N SER A 48 -13.64 -0.39 47.55
CA SER A 48 -14.76 0.33 48.18
C SER A 48 -15.30 -0.41 49.41
N VAL A 49 -15.50 -1.72 49.33
CA VAL A 49 -15.96 -2.52 50.48
C VAL A 49 -14.93 -2.52 51.61
N ILE A 50 -13.63 -2.58 51.30
CA ILE A 50 -12.57 -2.51 52.31
C ILE A 50 -12.56 -1.14 52.98
N ALA A 51 -12.75 -0.05 52.21
CA ALA A 51 -12.84 1.30 52.75
C ALA A 51 -14.03 1.45 53.69
N ASP A 52 -15.20 0.89 53.34
CA ASP A 52 -16.38 0.88 54.20
C ASP A 52 -16.15 0.10 55.50
N ILE A 53 -15.50 -1.07 55.41
CA ILE A 53 -15.13 -1.89 56.59
C ILE A 53 -14.15 -1.13 57.49
N ALA A 54 -13.15 -0.45 56.91
CA ALA A 54 -12.20 0.36 57.65
C ALA A 54 -12.89 1.52 58.38
N ALA A 55 -13.82 2.22 57.70
CA ALA A 55 -14.61 3.28 58.31
C ALA A 55 -15.48 2.77 59.47
N GLN A 56 -16.14 1.62 59.30
CA GLN A 56 -16.93 0.99 60.35
C GLN A 56 -16.06 0.52 61.52
N THR A 57 -14.88 -0.04 61.25
CA THR A 57 -13.91 -0.47 62.26
C THR A 57 -13.40 0.72 63.07
N ASN A 58 -13.13 1.85 62.41
CA ASN A 58 -12.75 3.10 63.07
C ASN A 58 -13.88 3.63 63.99
N LEU A 59 -15.14 3.56 63.56
CA LEU A 59 -16.29 3.91 64.41
C LEU A 59 -16.46 2.97 65.61
N LEU A 60 -16.28 1.66 65.42
CA LEU A 60 -16.32 0.68 66.50
C LEU A 60 -15.20 0.93 67.53
N ALA A 61 -13.98 1.20 67.06
CA ALA A 61 -12.84 1.54 67.89
C ALA A 61 -13.04 2.85 68.66
N LEU A 62 -13.69 3.84 68.04
CA LEU A 62 -14.07 5.08 68.71
C LEU A 62 -15.07 4.81 69.85
N ASN A 63 -16.12 4.02 69.59
CA ASN A 63 -17.10 3.65 70.61
C ASN A 63 -16.45 2.87 71.77
N ALA A 64 -15.54 1.94 71.46
CA ALA A 64 -14.76 1.22 72.46
C ALA A 64 -13.86 2.14 73.29
N THR A 65 -13.26 3.16 72.67
CA THR A 65 -12.46 4.18 73.36
C THR A 65 -13.32 4.99 74.35
N ILE A 66 -14.55 5.35 73.96
CA ILE A 66 -15.51 6.06 74.82
C ILE A 66 -15.90 5.19 76.02
N GLU A 67 -16.23 3.92 75.80
CA GLU A 67 -16.65 3.02 76.88
C GLU A 67 -15.49 2.67 77.82
N ALA A 68 -14.27 2.54 77.28
CA ALA A 68 -13.06 2.36 78.09
C ALA A 68 -12.77 3.56 79.00
N ALA A 69 -12.99 4.79 78.50
CA ALA A 69 -12.89 6.00 79.32
C ALA A 69 -13.96 6.02 80.42
N ARG A 70 -15.18 5.55 80.12
CA ARG A 70 -16.29 5.46 81.07
C ARG A 70 -16.03 4.45 82.21
N ALA A 71 -15.33 3.35 81.91
CA ALA A 71 -14.92 2.35 82.90
C ALA A 71 -13.74 2.79 83.80
N GLY A 72 -13.15 3.97 83.54
CA GLY A 72 -12.08 4.54 84.37
C GLY A 72 -10.85 3.64 84.47
N ALA A 73 -10.36 3.39 85.70
CA ALA A 73 -9.13 2.63 85.92
C ALA A 73 -9.19 1.17 85.43
N ALA A 74 -10.39 0.57 85.38
CA ALA A 74 -10.61 -0.80 84.91
C ALA A 74 -10.58 -0.91 83.37
N GLY A 75 -10.82 0.18 82.64
CA GLY A 75 -10.85 0.23 81.18
C GLY A 75 -9.50 0.46 80.51
N ARG A 76 -8.41 0.67 81.27
CA ARG A 76 -7.11 1.09 80.71
C ARG A 76 -6.54 0.13 79.66
N GLY A 77 -6.63 -1.18 79.87
CA GLY A 77 -6.19 -2.17 78.88
C GLY A 77 -7.03 -2.15 77.60
N PHE A 78 -8.34 -1.96 77.75
CA PHE A 78 -9.29 -1.83 76.63
C PHE A 78 -9.05 -0.54 75.82
N ALA A 79 -8.69 0.56 76.48
CA ALA A 79 -8.38 1.83 75.82
C ALA A 79 -7.15 1.73 74.90
N VAL A 80 -6.13 0.96 75.30
CA VAL A 80 -4.94 0.72 74.47
C VAL A 80 -5.32 -0.06 73.21
N VAL A 81 -6.08 -1.15 73.36
CA VAL A 81 -6.54 -1.96 72.21
C VAL A 81 -7.42 -1.13 71.28
N ALA A 82 -8.35 -0.33 71.81
CA ALA A 82 -9.21 0.52 71.01
C ALA A 82 -8.41 1.56 70.20
N THR A 83 -7.35 2.13 70.79
CA THR A 83 -6.45 3.07 70.09
C THR A 83 -5.68 2.39 68.96
N GLU A 84 -5.16 1.18 69.20
CA GLU A 84 -4.44 0.40 68.19
C GLU A 84 -5.35 0.03 67.01
N VAL A 85 -6.57 -0.45 67.29
CA VAL A 85 -7.57 -0.76 66.24
C VAL A 85 -7.93 0.49 65.43
N LYS A 86 -8.06 1.64 66.09
CA LYS A 86 -8.31 2.92 65.42
C LYS A 86 -7.17 3.31 64.47
N ALA A 87 -5.92 3.13 64.91
CA ALA A 87 -4.74 3.40 64.11
C ALA A 87 -4.65 2.48 62.88
N LEU A 88 -4.90 1.18 63.07
CA LEU A 88 -4.96 0.19 61.98
C LEU A 88 -6.05 0.55 60.97
N ALA A 89 -7.26 0.90 61.43
CA ALA A 89 -8.34 1.32 60.54
C ALA A 89 -7.98 2.55 59.70
N GLY A 90 -7.33 3.55 60.30
CA GLY A 90 -6.83 4.72 59.58
C GLY A 90 -5.68 4.42 58.61
N GLN A 91 -4.85 3.41 58.90
CA GLN A 91 -3.85 2.91 57.94
C GLN A 91 -4.53 2.18 56.77
N THR A 92 -5.56 1.36 57.04
CA THR A 92 -6.34 0.69 56.00
C THR A 92 -7.01 1.69 55.06
N THR A 93 -7.66 2.75 55.58
CA THR A 93 -8.27 3.80 54.75
C THR A 93 -7.25 4.46 53.81
N ARG A 94 -6.07 4.82 54.32
CA ARG A 94 -5.02 5.42 53.48
C ARG A 94 -4.55 4.47 52.38
N ALA A 95 -4.34 3.19 52.71
CA ALA A 95 -3.97 2.18 51.74
C ALA A 95 -5.06 1.97 50.67
N THR A 96 -6.34 2.00 51.04
CA THR A 96 -7.44 1.91 50.06
C THR A 96 -7.51 3.14 49.16
N ASP A 97 -7.21 4.34 49.66
CA ASP A 97 -7.17 5.56 48.86
C ASP A 97 -6.02 5.51 47.83
N GLU A 98 -4.84 5.05 48.24
CA GLU A 98 -3.70 4.84 47.34
C GLU A 98 -4.03 3.82 46.24
N ILE A 99 -4.61 2.67 46.59
CA ILE A 99 -5.02 1.65 45.61
C ILE A 99 -6.08 2.22 44.66
N THR A 100 -7.01 3.04 45.14
CA THR A 100 -8.03 3.68 44.29
C THR A 100 -7.38 4.57 43.23
N GLY A 101 -6.35 5.34 43.61
CA GLY A 101 -5.55 6.15 42.68
C GLY A 101 -4.86 5.30 41.61
N GLU A 102 -4.23 4.20 42.01
CA GLU A 102 -3.56 3.26 41.08
C GLU A 102 -4.55 2.60 40.11
N VAL A 103 -5.72 2.17 40.60
CA VAL A 103 -6.78 1.58 39.76
C VAL A 103 -7.30 2.61 38.75
N ALA A 104 -7.50 3.86 39.15
CA ALA A 104 -7.91 4.94 38.24
C ALA A 104 -6.86 5.18 37.15
N ALA A 105 -5.57 5.15 37.48
CA ALA A 105 -4.48 5.27 36.51
C ALA A 105 -4.47 4.09 35.51
N ILE A 106 -4.66 2.85 36.00
CA ILE A 106 -4.77 1.66 35.15
C ILE A 106 -5.95 1.79 34.19
N GLN A 107 -7.13 2.20 34.67
CA GLN A 107 -8.30 2.41 33.81
C GLN A 107 -8.06 3.48 32.75
N ALA A 108 -7.40 4.59 33.12
CA ALA A 108 -7.05 5.64 32.16
C ALA A 108 -6.10 5.14 31.07
N ALA A 109 -5.04 4.42 31.44
CA ALA A 109 -4.11 3.80 30.50
C ALA A 109 -4.80 2.77 29.59
N THR A 110 -5.71 1.98 30.15
CA THR A 110 -6.51 0.99 29.42
C THR A 110 -7.39 1.66 28.36
N ARG A 111 -8.09 2.76 28.71
CA ARG A 111 -8.91 3.54 27.76
C ARG A 111 -8.06 4.16 26.65
N ALA A 112 -6.88 4.68 26.98
CA ALA A 112 -5.94 5.20 25.99
C ALA A 112 -5.47 4.10 25.02
N ALA A 113 -5.13 2.92 25.55
CA ALA A 113 -4.73 1.77 24.73
C ALA A 113 -5.84 1.33 23.77
N VAL A 114 -7.10 1.27 24.22
CA VAL A 114 -8.26 0.96 23.34
C VAL A 114 -8.37 1.99 22.20
N ALA A 115 -8.26 3.29 22.51
CA ALA A 115 -8.32 4.33 21.48
C ALA A 115 -7.18 4.19 20.46
N ASP A 116 -5.97 3.85 20.91
CA ASP A 116 -4.81 3.63 20.04
C ASP A 116 -5.00 2.39 19.15
N ILE A 117 -5.53 1.29 19.69
CA ILE A 117 -5.84 0.08 18.93
C ILE A 117 -6.90 0.36 17.85
N GLN A 118 -7.93 1.15 18.15
CA GLN A 118 -8.93 1.57 17.18
C GLN A 118 -8.32 2.40 16.05
N ARG A 119 -7.43 3.35 16.37
CA ARG A 119 -6.70 4.14 15.37
C ARG A 119 -5.81 3.26 14.49
N ILE A 120 -5.12 2.28 15.08
CA ILE A 120 -4.34 1.29 14.33
C ILE A 120 -5.24 0.51 13.36
N GLY A 121 -6.41 0.08 13.81
CA GLY A 121 -7.40 -0.59 12.96
C GLY A 121 -7.82 0.24 11.74
N LEU A 122 -8.05 1.55 11.92
CA LEU A 122 -8.37 2.48 10.82
C LEU A 122 -7.22 2.58 9.81
N VAL A 123 -5.98 2.80 10.29
CA VAL A 123 -4.79 2.91 9.44
C VAL A 123 -4.56 1.62 8.63
N ILE A 124 -4.78 0.45 9.24
CA ILE A 124 -4.67 -0.83 8.53
C ILE A 124 -5.77 -0.95 7.45
N GLY A 125 -6.98 -0.46 7.72
CA GLY A 125 -8.06 -0.38 6.74
C GLY A 125 -7.69 0.48 5.54
N GLU A 126 -7.14 1.68 5.77
CA GLU A 126 -6.65 2.56 4.71
C GLU A 126 -5.51 1.92 3.90
N MET A 127 -4.61 1.20 4.57
CA MET A 127 -3.53 0.46 3.92
C MET A 127 -4.07 -0.64 3.01
N SER A 128 -5.11 -1.38 3.44
CA SER A 128 -5.77 -2.39 2.60
C SER A 128 -6.46 -1.77 1.38
N ALA A 129 -7.12 -0.61 1.54
CA ALA A 129 -7.74 0.09 0.42
C ALA A 129 -6.70 0.60 -0.59
N SER A 130 -5.59 1.14 -0.09
CA SER A 130 -4.47 1.59 -0.93
C SER A 130 -3.84 0.43 -1.70
N ALA A 131 -3.63 -0.71 -1.04
CA ALA A 131 -3.14 -1.93 -1.69
C ALA A 131 -4.08 -2.38 -2.82
N ALA A 132 -5.40 -2.39 -2.61
CA ALA A 132 -6.37 -2.72 -3.65
C ALA A 132 -6.31 -1.75 -4.85
N SER A 133 -6.15 -0.44 -4.59
CA SER A 133 -5.99 0.56 -5.64
C SER A 133 -4.71 0.34 -6.45
N VAL A 134 -3.60 -0.02 -5.80
CA VAL A 134 -2.34 -0.32 -6.48
C VAL A 134 -2.48 -1.58 -7.34
N ALA A 135 -3.14 -2.64 -6.84
CA ALA A 135 -3.43 -3.84 -7.64
C ALA A 135 -4.20 -3.49 -8.93
N ALA A 136 -5.27 -2.71 -8.83
CA ALA A 136 -6.06 -2.30 -9.99
C ALA A 136 -5.23 -1.50 -11.00
N ALA A 137 -4.42 -0.54 -10.53
CA ALA A 137 -3.52 0.23 -11.39
C ALA A 137 -2.47 -0.64 -12.09
N MET A 138 -1.95 -1.66 -11.41
CA MET A 138 -0.99 -2.62 -11.99
C MET A 138 -1.62 -3.52 -13.04
N GLU A 139 -2.88 -3.93 -12.87
CA GLU A 139 -3.63 -4.67 -13.89
C GLU A 139 -3.80 -3.84 -15.17
N GLU A 140 -4.19 -2.57 -15.03
CA GLU A 140 -4.33 -1.63 -16.14
C GLU A 140 -2.99 -1.40 -16.85
N GLN A 141 -1.92 -1.16 -16.09
CA GLN A 141 -0.57 -1.00 -16.63
C GLN A 141 -0.08 -2.28 -17.33
N GLY A 142 -0.47 -3.45 -16.82
CA GLY A 142 -0.21 -4.75 -17.45
C GLY A 142 -0.86 -4.86 -18.83
N ALA A 143 -2.13 -4.49 -18.95
CA ALA A 143 -2.86 -4.48 -20.21
C ALA A 143 -2.24 -3.49 -21.22
N ALA A 144 -1.95 -2.26 -20.79
CA ALA A 144 -1.30 -1.25 -21.62
C ALA A 144 0.06 -1.71 -22.14
N THR A 145 0.85 -2.40 -21.30
CA THR A 145 2.16 -2.94 -21.70
C THR A 145 2.02 -4.04 -22.76
N GLN A 146 1.02 -4.92 -22.64
CA GLN A 146 0.75 -5.95 -23.64
C GLN A 146 0.31 -5.34 -24.97
N GLU A 147 -0.51 -4.29 -24.93
CA GLU A 147 -0.92 -3.57 -26.14
C GLU A 147 0.26 -2.89 -26.82
N ILE A 148 1.14 -2.24 -26.07
CA ILE A 148 2.38 -1.66 -26.62
C ILE A 148 3.23 -2.74 -27.28
N ALA A 149 3.42 -3.89 -26.63
CA ALA A 149 4.21 -4.99 -27.18
C ALA A 149 3.62 -5.50 -28.51
N ARG A 150 2.29 -5.60 -28.59
CA ARG A 150 1.58 -5.96 -29.83
C ARG A 150 1.81 -4.91 -30.93
N SER A 151 1.57 -3.63 -30.65
CA SER A 151 1.74 -2.55 -31.62
C SER A 151 3.19 -2.44 -32.14
N VAL A 152 4.17 -2.67 -31.28
CA VAL A 152 5.59 -2.75 -31.68
C VAL A 152 5.85 -3.94 -32.61
N GLY A 153 5.25 -5.10 -32.32
CA GLY A 153 5.33 -6.28 -33.20
C GLY A 153 4.73 -6.04 -34.58
N GLU A 154 3.55 -5.42 -34.63
CA GLU A 154 2.88 -5.04 -35.89
C GLU A 154 3.70 -4.02 -36.69
N ALA A 155 4.24 -2.99 -36.02
CA ALA A 155 5.11 -2.02 -36.65
C ALA A 155 6.39 -2.66 -37.20
N ALA A 156 7.04 -3.55 -36.44
CA ALA A 156 8.22 -4.27 -36.89
C ALA A 156 7.92 -5.13 -38.13
N HIS A 157 6.80 -5.85 -38.13
CA HIS A 157 6.35 -6.62 -39.28
C HIS A 157 6.09 -5.71 -40.50
N GLY A 158 5.38 -4.60 -40.30
CA GLY A 158 5.15 -3.60 -41.34
C GLY A 158 6.44 -3.03 -41.94
N THR A 159 7.44 -2.71 -41.11
CA THR A 159 8.75 -2.25 -41.60
C THR A 159 9.50 -3.33 -42.40
N GLY A 160 9.32 -4.60 -42.04
CA GLY A 160 9.83 -5.75 -42.81
C GLY A 160 9.23 -5.80 -44.21
N HIS A 161 7.90 -5.69 -44.32
CA HIS A 161 7.17 -5.66 -45.61
C HIS A 161 7.60 -4.48 -46.50
N VAL A 162 7.77 -3.29 -45.90
CA VAL A 162 8.28 -2.10 -46.63
C VAL A 162 9.69 -2.35 -47.17
N THR A 163 10.56 -2.99 -46.39
CA THR A 163 11.93 -3.29 -46.80
C THR A 163 11.97 -4.28 -47.98
N GLU A 164 11.11 -5.29 -47.98
CA GLU A 164 10.94 -6.23 -49.10
C GLU A 164 10.45 -5.51 -50.36
N THR A 165 9.40 -4.70 -50.23
CA THR A 165 8.83 -3.91 -51.33
C THR A 165 9.86 -2.94 -51.93
N LEU A 166 10.72 -2.33 -51.09
CA LEU A 166 11.82 -1.48 -51.56
C LEU A 166 12.89 -2.27 -52.33
N GLY A 167 13.13 -3.53 -51.96
CA GLY A 167 13.99 -4.45 -52.71
C GLY A 167 13.47 -4.68 -54.12
N ASP A 168 12.17 -4.97 -54.24
CA ASP A 168 11.50 -5.16 -55.53
C ASP A 168 11.48 -3.88 -56.38
N LEU A 169 11.13 -2.74 -55.78
CA LEU A 169 11.13 -1.45 -56.47
C LEU A 169 12.52 -1.10 -57.02
N ARG A 170 13.57 -1.36 -56.24
CA ARG A 170 14.96 -1.16 -56.68
C ARG A 170 15.31 -2.03 -57.89
N ARG A 171 14.83 -3.27 -57.93
CA ARG A 171 15.03 -4.18 -59.08
C ARG A 171 14.31 -3.64 -60.33
N GLU A 172 13.04 -3.28 -60.21
CA GLU A 172 12.25 -2.73 -61.34
C GLU A 172 12.81 -1.40 -61.88
N ALA A 173 13.26 -0.52 -60.99
CA ALA A 173 13.94 0.72 -61.38
C ALA A 173 15.22 0.44 -62.18
N GLY A 174 15.99 -0.59 -61.79
CA GLY A 174 17.15 -1.07 -62.54
C GLY A 174 16.80 -1.60 -63.93
N GLU A 175 15.74 -2.38 -64.05
CA GLU A 175 15.23 -2.90 -65.34
C GLU A 175 14.76 -1.78 -66.26
N THR A 176 14.06 -0.78 -65.71
CA THR A 176 13.61 0.42 -66.44
C THR A 176 14.79 1.24 -66.94
N GLY A 177 15.82 1.43 -66.10
CA GLY A 177 17.05 2.12 -66.49
C GLY A 177 17.77 1.40 -67.65
N ALA A 178 17.85 0.07 -67.60
CA ALA A 178 18.43 -0.73 -68.68
C ALA A 178 17.60 -0.63 -69.99
N ALA A 179 16.28 -0.60 -69.89
CA ALA A 179 15.40 -0.42 -71.05
C ALA A 179 15.56 0.96 -71.69
N ALA A 180 15.62 2.02 -70.88
CA ALA A 180 15.88 3.37 -71.35
C ALA A 180 17.24 3.48 -72.07
N GLY A 181 18.28 2.81 -71.54
CA GLY A 181 19.58 2.69 -72.21
C GLY A 181 19.49 2.06 -73.60
N ARG A 182 18.76 0.94 -73.75
CA ARG A 182 18.54 0.30 -75.07
C ARG A 182 17.80 1.21 -76.06
N VAL A 183 16.82 1.98 -75.58
CA VAL A 183 16.08 2.93 -76.42
C VAL A 183 17.00 4.06 -76.90
N LEU A 184 17.87 4.57 -76.01
CA LEU A 184 18.88 5.57 -76.37
C LEU A 184 19.83 5.04 -77.45
N ASP A 185 20.36 3.82 -77.28
CA ASP A 185 21.26 3.20 -78.26
C ASP A 185 20.58 3.02 -79.63
N ALA A 186 19.30 2.62 -79.63
CA ALA A 186 18.51 2.50 -80.86
C ALA A 186 18.27 3.87 -81.52
N ALA A 187 17.97 4.92 -80.74
CA ALA A 187 17.78 6.27 -81.25
C ALA A 187 19.07 6.86 -81.83
N LEU A 188 20.22 6.65 -81.18
CA LEU A 188 21.54 7.05 -81.69
C LEU A 188 21.87 6.33 -83.00
N SER A 189 21.60 5.02 -83.04
CA SER A 189 21.77 4.22 -84.26
C SER A 189 20.88 4.75 -85.39
N LEU A 190 19.60 5.04 -85.13
CA LEU A 190 18.67 5.59 -86.11
C LEU A 190 19.10 6.98 -86.63
N SER A 191 19.62 7.84 -85.75
CA SER A 191 20.20 9.14 -86.12
C SER A 191 21.36 8.97 -87.09
N HIS A 192 22.30 8.07 -86.77
CA HIS A 192 23.45 7.78 -87.62
C HIS A 192 23.04 7.22 -88.98
N HIS A 193 22.05 6.33 -89.04
CA HIS A 193 21.51 5.82 -90.31
C HIS A 193 20.83 6.93 -91.12
N SER A 194 20.08 7.84 -90.48
CA SER A 194 19.43 8.97 -91.15
C SER A 194 20.44 9.96 -91.75
N GLU A 195 21.52 10.26 -91.03
CA GLU A 195 22.64 11.06 -91.56
C GLU A 195 23.35 10.38 -92.73
N GLY A 196 23.52 9.06 -92.67
CA GLY A 196 24.03 8.24 -93.77
C GLY A 196 23.14 8.32 -95.00
N LEU A 197 21.83 8.11 -94.83
CA LEU A 197 20.86 8.16 -95.92
C LEU A 197 20.78 9.56 -96.55
N THR A 198 20.84 10.62 -95.74
CA THR A 198 20.87 12.01 -96.21
C THR A 198 22.10 12.28 -97.08
N ARG A 199 23.27 11.74 -96.68
CA ARG A 199 24.50 11.83 -97.49
C ARG A 199 24.38 11.06 -98.82
N GLU A 200 23.88 9.83 -98.79
CA GLU A 200 23.64 9.00 -99.98
C GLU A 200 22.68 9.68 -100.96
N VAL A 201 21.52 10.13 -100.49
CA VAL A 201 20.53 10.84 -101.31
C VAL A 201 21.10 12.15 -101.85
N GLY A 202 21.84 12.91 -101.04
CA GLY A 202 22.53 14.12 -101.47
C GLY A 202 23.56 13.84 -102.57
N GLY A 203 24.35 12.77 -102.41
CA GLY A 203 25.31 12.31 -103.42
C GLY A 203 24.65 11.87 -104.72
N PHE A 204 23.57 11.08 -104.64
CA PHE A 204 22.79 10.65 -105.80
C PHE A 204 22.20 11.84 -106.57
N LEU A 205 21.56 12.79 -105.86
CA LEU A 205 21.00 13.99 -106.48
C LEU A 205 22.07 14.86 -107.15
N ALA A 206 23.27 14.96 -106.56
CA ALA A 206 24.39 15.66 -107.16
C ALA A 206 24.90 14.95 -108.43
N ALA A 207 24.99 13.61 -108.41
CA ALA A 207 25.39 12.82 -109.57
C ALA A 207 24.37 12.92 -110.72
N VAL A 208 23.07 12.87 -110.43
CA VAL A 208 22.00 13.05 -111.44
C VAL A 208 22.02 14.46 -112.05
N LYS A 209 22.36 15.50 -111.29
CA LYS A 209 22.51 16.87 -111.82
C LYS A 209 23.75 17.08 -112.69
N ALA A 210 24.74 16.21 -112.56
CA ALA A 210 25.99 16.29 -113.32
C ALA A 210 25.95 15.46 -114.63
N ALA A 211 24.92 14.64 -114.81
CA ALA A 211 24.61 13.89 -116.03
C ALA A 211 23.63 14.67 -116.92
#